data_AF-A0A259RXX8-F1
#
_entry.id   AF-A0A259RXX8-F1
#
_cell.length_a   1.000
_cell.length_b   1.000
_cell.length_c   1.000
_cell.angle_alpha   90.00
_cell.angle_beta   90.00
_cell.angle_gamma   90.00
#
_symmetry.space_group_name_H-M   'P 1'
#
loop_
_entity.id
_entity.type
_entity.pdbx_description
1 polymer ?
#
loop_
_entity_poly.entity_id
_entity_poly.type
_entity_poly.pdbx_seq_one_letter_code
_entity_poly.pdbx_strand_id
1 'polypeptide(L)'
;FVGGWSFYLSYELAGQIEPSLDLPRFAPADRVGFPVAVAQYHASALIYDHLHHKTWLVHDGQSADAAESLRACLRAFTLAPQADAALDIHALQADDPARYRSGVQQVLAFLRAGDVFQANLSRAWRFSATQTDAGLRILAWYRLPEGEIISSSPERLVDHRGGQVSTRPIAGTRRRDDDSVRDAALMAELRAHPKERAEHVMLIDLERNDLGRVCQPGSVCVDELMVLESFAHVHHLVSNVCGQLRPDQSVFDLLAATFPGGTITGCPKVRCMEILAELEQTGRGPYTGSVGYLSLDGRMDSNILIRTVFLAKDGLGEFRTGAGIVADSAPERECTETEEKARGLLMALTGGGVAWWPEHFARMSYTCCALGLPLPDEIDVRTAIDSAVAQSGKTQAVIKLMYTAGSGQRGYLRAEPVEPTLAVLIGDVPAAAPEWSIQGLSVGLLKQSGGIPIPALSGLKHLNRLPQVLARAAWPEGVDECLIHDENGLILGGTQSNFFWLENGRWFTPP
;
A
#
# COMPACT_ATOMS: atom_id res chain seq x y z
N PHE A 1 -2.75 -25.86 -6.03
CA PHE A 1 -2.37 -25.96 -7.44
C PHE A 1 -1.56 -27.22 -7.65
N VAL A 2 -1.90 -28.06 -8.63
CA VAL A 2 -1.18 -29.33 -8.91
C VAL A 2 -0.68 -29.38 -10.37
N GLY A 3 -0.34 -28.23 -10.93
CA GLY A 3 -0.25 -28.04 -12.37
C GLY A 3 -1.61 -27.59 -12.95
N GLY A 4 -1.58 -27.03 -14.15
CA GLY A 4 -2.76 -26.48 -14.81
C GLY A 4 -2.48 -25.14 -15.46
N TRP A 5 -3.47 -24.27 -15.48
CA TRP A 5 -3.40 -22.98 -16.16
C TRP A 5 -3.24 -21.84 -15.16
N SER A 6 -2.40 -20.86 -15.48
CA SER A 6 -2.55 -19.51 -14.95
C SER A 6 -3.27 -18.66 -15.98
N PHE A 7 -3.98 -17.63 -15.54
CA PHE A 7 -4.61 -16.70 -16.47
C PHE A 7 -4.54 -15.26 -15.99
N TYR A 8 -4.63 -14.37 -16.97
CA TYR A 8 -4.81 -12.95 -16.83
C TYR A 8 -6.01 -12.52 -17.67
N LEU A 9 -6.88 -11.69 -17.11
CA LEU A 9 -8.04 -11.10 -17.75
C LEU A 9 -7.96 -9.58 -17.55
N SER A 10 -7.86 -8.81 -18.63
CA SER A 10 -7.99 -7.36 -18.59
C SER A 10 -9.44 -6.98 -18.35
N TYR A 11 -9.68 -5.80 -17.78
CA TYR A 11 -11.02 -5.26 -17.56
C TYR A 11 -11.87 -5.29 -18.84
N GLU A 12 -11.27 -5.01 -20.00
CA GLU A 12 -11.94 -4.96 -21.30
C GLU A 12 -12.50 -6.32 -21.77
N LEU A 13 -12.09 -7.44 -21.15
CA LEU A 13 -12.73 -8.74 -21.38
C LEU A 13 -14.24 -8.69 -21.08
N ALA A 14 -14.67 -7.79 -20.19
CA ALA A 14 -16.07 -7.57 -19.88
C ALA A 14 -16.91 -7.28 -21.15
N GLY A 15 -16.37 -6.58 -22.15
CA GLY A 15 -17.06 -6.31 -23.41
C GLY A 15 -17.26 -7.56 -24.30
N GLN A 16 -16.51 -8.64 -24.04
CA GLN A 16 -16.75 -9.93 -24.69
C GLN A 16 -17.80 -10.78 -23.95
N ILE A 17 -17.94 -10.58 -22.64
CA ILE A 17 -18.95 -11.25 -21.80
C ILE A 17 -20.31 -10.58 -21.94
N GLU A 18 -20.32 -9.24 -21.98
CA GLU A 18 -21.50 -8.39 -22.11
C GLU A 18 -21.41 -7.57 -23.41
N PRO A 19 -21.90 -8.09 -24.55
CA PRO A 19 -21.71 -7.46 -25.87
C PRO A 19 -22.37 -6.10 -26.06
N SER A 20 -23.17 -5.65 -25.09
CA SER A 20 -23.76 -4.30 -25.07
C SER A 20 -22.72 -3.23 -24.69
N LEU A 21 -21.60 -3.62 -24.09
CA LEU A 21 -20.54 -2.71 -23.67
C LEU A 21 -19.58 -2.40 -24.82
N ASP A 22 -19.38 -1.11 -25.07
CA ASP A 22 -18.29 -0.60 -25.91
C ASP A 22 -17.21 0.02 -25.01
N LEU A 23 -16.20 -0.79 -24.66
CA LEU A 23 -15.15 -0.38 -23.73
C LEU A 23 -13.93 0.16 -24.49
N PRO A 24 -13.36 1.32 -24.09
CA PRO A 24 -12.12 1.81 -24.66
C PRO A 24 -11.01 0.77 -24.51
N ARG A 25 -10.23 0.59 -25.57
CA ARG A 25 -9.08 -0.33 -25.54
C ARG A 25 -8.02 0.20 -24.59
N PHE A 26 -7.42 -0.69 -23.82
CA PHE A 26 -6.22 -0.36 -23.07
C PHE A 26 -5.03 -0.24 -24.03
N ALA A 27 -4.48 0.97 -24.11
CA ALA A 27 -3.34 1.30 -24.95
C ALA A 27 -2.35 2.14 -24.12
N PRO A 28 -1.51 1.49 -23.30
CA PRO A 28 -0.56 2.22 -22.45
C PRO A 28 0.39 3.03 -23.34
N ALA A 29 0.42 4.35 -23.12
CA ALA A 29 1.18 5.32 -23.94
C ALA A 29 0.89 5.21 -25.46
N ASP A 30 -0.39 5.09 -25.84
CA ASP A 30 -0.88 4.95 -27.22
C ASP A 30 -0.34 3.72 -27.96
N ARG A 31 0.17 2.72 -27.22
CA ARG A 31 0.67 1.47 -27.80
C ARG A 31 -0.45 0.48 -28.01
N VAL A 32 -0.52 -0.03 -29.22
CA VAL A 32 -1.42 -1.13 -29.59
C VAL A 32 -0.80 -2.45 -29.14
N GLY A 33 -1.57 -3.34 -28.53
CA GLY A 33 -1.22 -4.76 -28.46
C GLY A 33 -1.10 -5.42 -27.09
N PHE A 34 -1.49 -4.76 -25.99
CA PHE A 34 -1.60 -5.49 -24.72
C PHE A 34 -2.78 -6.49 -24.78
N PRO A 35 -2.59 -7.77 -24.40
CA PRO A 35 -3.64 -8.77 -24.55
C PRO A 35 -4.83 -8.50 -23.61
N VAL A 36 -6.05 -8.74 -24.12
CA VAL A 36 -7.28 -8.65 -23.32
C VAL A 36 -7.41 -9.85 -22.36
N ALA A 37 -6.89 -11.01 -22.77
CA ALA A 37 -6.82 -12.19 -21.92
C ALA A 37 -5.64 -13.06 -22.33
N VAL A 38 -5.02 -13.73 -21.36
CA VAL A 38 -3.95 -14.72 -21.57
C VAL A 38 -4.19 -15.90 -20.65
N ALA A 39 -4.05 -17.12 -21.17
CA ALA A 39 -3.93 -18.33 -20.36
C ALA A 39 -2.61 -19.03 -20.70
N GLN A 40 -1.86 -19.43 -19.67
CA GLN A 40 -0.59 -20.15 -19.81
C GLN A 40 -0.70 -21.49 -19.09
N TYR A 41 -0.35 -22.56 -19.79
CA TYR A 41 -0.28 -23.89 -19.19
C TYR A 41 1.06 -24.11 -18.50
N HIS A 42 1.02 -24.56 -17.25
CA HIS A 42 2.15 -24.89 -16.41
C HIS A 42 2.15 -26.38 -16.11
N ALA A 43 3.03 -27.09 -16.82
CA ALA A 43 3.25 -28.52 -16.61
C ALA A 43 3.89 -28.84 -15.24
N SER A 44 4.58 -27.87 -14.64
CA SER A 44 5.18 -27.98 -13.32
C SER A 44 5.17 -26.65 -12.57
N ALA A 45 5.22 -26.69 -11.24
CA ALA A 45 5.29 -25.51 -10.38
C ALA A 45 6.02 -25.80 -9.07
N LEU A 46 6.54 -24.73 -8.45
CA LEU A 46 7.08 -24.76 -7.11
C LEU A 46 6.11 -24.08 -6.15
N ILE A 47 5.84 -24.74 -5.03
CA ILE A 47 4.94 -24.26 -3.99
C ILE A 47 5.74 -24.18 -2.70
N TYR A 48 5.93 -22.97 -2.19
CA TYR A 48 6.51 -22.78 -0.86
C TYR A 48 5.38 -22.69 0.18
N ASP A 49 5.33 -23.69 1.04
CA ASP A 49 4.45 -23.72 2.20
C ASP A 49 5.11 -22.95 3.35
N HIS A 50 4.65 -21.72 3.57
CA HIS A 50 5.15 -20.84 4.63
C HIS A 50 4.85 -21.35 6.03
N LEU A 51 3.79 -22.13 6.23
CA LEU A 51 3.39 -22.63 7.55
C LEU A 51 4.32 -23.76 8.00
N HIS A 52 4.67 -24.65 7.07
CA HIS A 52 5.54 -25.80 7.35
C HIS A 52 7.00 -25.59 6.93
N HIS A 53 7.31 -24.43 6.32
CA HIS A 53 8.61 -24.11 5.73
C HIS A 53 9.11 -25.19 4.75
N LYS A 54 8.22 -25.67 3.87
CA LYS A 54 8.52 -26.74 2.90
C LYS A 54 8.31 -26.25 1.47
N THR A 55 9.23 -26.58 0.58
CA THR A 55 9.05 -26.39 -0.86
C THR A 55 8.61 -27.69 -1.52
N TRP A 56 7.49 -27.64 -2.23
CA TRP A 56 6.96 -28.74 -3.03
C TRP A 56 7.21 -28.46 -4.50
N LEU A 57 7.72 -29.45 -5.22
CA LEU A 57 7.72 -29.47 -6.68
C LEU A 57 6.53 -30.31 -7.14
N VAL A 58 5.59 -29.69 -7.85
CA VAL A 58 4.43 -30.35 -8.44
C VAL A 58 4.57 -30.41 -9.95
N HIS A 59 4.06 -31.47 -10.57
CA HIS A 59 3.97 -31.59 -12.03
C HIS A 59 2.75 -32.40 -12.43
N ASP A 60 2.32 -32.26 -13.68
CA ASP A 60 1.08 -32.84 -14.25
C ASP A 60 1.11 -34.36 -14.48
N GLY A 61 2.16 -35.06 -14.05
CA GLY A 61 2.36 -36.50 -14.27
C GLY A 61 2.78 -36.91 -15.69
N GLN A 62 2.58 -36.07 -16.71
CA GLN A 62 2.91 -36.37 -18.11
C GLN A 62 4.24 -35.74 -18.55
N SER A 63 4.69 -34.71 -17.82
CA SER A 63 5.85 -33.88 -18.16
C SER A 63 7.02 -34.12 -17.20
N ALA A 64 7.45 -35.38 -17.04
CA ALA A 64 8.55 -35.74 -16.14
C ALA A 64 9.86 -34.99 -16.46
N ASP A 65 10.13 -34.72 -17.73
CA ASP A 65 11.31 -33.96 -18.18
C ASP A 65 11.27 -32.49 -17.73
N ALA A 66 10.08 -31.87 -17.64
CA ALA A 66 9.92 -30.51 -17.14
C ALA A 66 10.21 -30.43 -15.64
N ALA A 67 9.79 -31.44 -14.88
CA ALA A 67 10.10 -31.54 -13.45
C ALA A 67 11.60 -31.70 -13.21
N GLU A 68 12.29 -32.52 -14.01
CA GLU A 68 13.73 -32.70 -13.88
C GLU A 68 14.52 -31.44 -14.32
N SER A 69 14.04 -30.73 -15.35
CA SER A 69 14.58 -29.43 -15.77
C SER A 69 14.46 -28.40 -14.63
N LEU A 70 13.30 -28.32 -13.98
CA LEU A 70 13.07 -27.40 -12.86
C LEU A 70 13.93 -27.77 -11.64
N ARG A 71 14.12 -29.07 -11.35
CA ARG A 71 15.08 -29.53 -10.33
C ARG A 71 16.51 -29.13 -10.66
N ALA A 72 16.92 -29.26 -11.91
CA ALA A 72 18.25 -28.87 -12.36
C ALA A 72 18.45 -27.35 -12.19
N CYS A 73 17.46 -26.54 -12.59
CA CYS A 73 17.46 -25.09 -12.37
C CYS A 73 17.59 -24.75 -10.88
N LEU A 74 16.84 -25.42 -10.00
CA LEU A 74 16.93 -25.17 -8.56
C LEU A 74 18.29 -25.53 -7.96
N ARG A 75 18.91 -26.62 -8.44
CA ARG A 75 20.27 -27.01 -7.99
C ARG A 75 21.33 -26.03 -8.46
N ALA A 76 21.15 -25.45 -9.64
CA ALA A 76 22.04 -24.44 -10.20
C ALA A 76 21.76 -23.03 -9.66
N PHE A 77 20.62 -22.82 -8.99
CA PHE A 77 20.20 -21.51 -8.51
C PHE A 77 21.10 -21.06 -7.35
N THR A 78 21.87 -20.01 -7.60
CA THR A 78 22.57 -19.26 -6.55
C THR A 78 21.70 -18.09 -6.12
N LEU A 79 21.44 -17.99 -4.81
CA LEU A 79 20.84 -16.80 -4.21
C LEU A 79 21.78 -15.61 -4.46
N ALA A 80 21.43 -14.77 -5.42
CA ALA A 80 21.96 -13.41 -5.46
C ALA A 80 21.37 -12.66 -4.26
N PRO A 81 22.15 -11.80 -3.57
CA PRO A 81 21.58 -10.91 -2.58
C PRO A 81 20.50 -10.07 -3.27
N GLN A 82 19.26 -10.22 -2.81
CA GLN A 82 18.15 -9.37 -3.22
C GLN A 82 18.46 -7.98 -2.67
N ALA A 83 18.87 -7.05 -3.52
CA ALA A 83 18.86 -5.66 -3.13
C ALA A 83 17.39 -5.26 -2.89
N ASP A 84 17.11 -4.51 -1.84
CA ASP A 84 15.86 -3.76 -1.69
C ASP A 84 15.85 -2.68 -2.79
N ALA A 85 15.62 -3.10 -4.04
CA ALA A 85 15.65 -2.23 -5.19
C ALA A 85 14.27 -1.57 -5.31
N ALA A 86 14.22 -0.28 -4.96
CA ALA A 86 13.17 0.59 -5.45
C ALA A 86 13.29 0.70 -6.98
N LEU A 87 12.15 0.87 -7.66
CA LEU A 87 12.19 1.24 -9.07
C LEU A 87 12.74 2.67 -9.16
N ASP A 88 13.74 2.88 -10.00
CA ASP A 88 14.20 4.22 -10.35
C ASP A 88 13.17 4.88 -11.29
N ILE A 89 12.13 5.44 -10.66
CA ILE A 89 11.04 6.11 -11.35
C ILE A 89 11.42 7.53 -11.71
N HIS A 90 11.17 7.88 -12.97
CA HIS A 90 11.19 9.24 -13.47
C HIS A 90 9.90 9.54 -14.25
N ALA A 91 9.62 10.83 -14.46
CA ALA A 91 8.45 11.32 -15.20
C ALA A 91 7.09 10.80 -14.66
N LEU A 92 6.96 10.64 -13.34
CA LEU A 92 5.68 10.30 -12.69
C LEU A 92 4.66 11.42 -12.89
N GLN A 93 3.52 11.10 -13.50
CA GLN A 93 2.41 12.01 -13.74
C GLN A 93 1.08 11.34 -13.38
N ALA A 94 0.25 12.03 -12.63
CA ALA A 94 -1.14 11.65 -12.39
C ALA A 94 -2.07 12.32 -13.41
N ASP A 95 -3.21 11.70 -13.72
CA ASP A 95 -4.31 12.36 -14.45
C ASP A 95 -4.74 13.64 -13.70
N ASP A 96 -5.33 14.62 -14.40
CA ASP A 96 -5.75 15.88 -13.77
C ASP A 96 -6.82 15.66 -12.67
N PRO A 97 -6.55 16.04 -11.40
CA PRO A 97 -7.54 16.02 -10.33
C PRO A 97 -8.86 16.74 -10.66
N ALA A 98 -8.81 17.81 -11.46
CA ALA A 98 -10.01 18.55 -11.84
C ALA A 98 -10.94 17.73 -12.74
N ARG A 99 -10.37 16.95 -13.66
CA ARG A 99 -11.12 16.00 -14.50
C ARG A 99 -11.78 14.92 -13.64
N TYR A 100 -11.06 14.38 -12.66
CA TYR A 100 -11.62 13.41 -11.72
C TYR A 100 -12.80 13.98 -10.93
N ARG A 101 -12.65 15.18 -10.34
CA ARG A 101 -13.73 15.84 -9.59
C ARG A 101 -14.97 16.12 -10.46
N SER A 102 -14.78 16.54 -11.70
CA SER A 102 -15.87 16.70 -12.67
C SER A 102 -16.57 15.36 -12.96
N GLY A 103 -15.80 14.27 -13.12
CA GLY A 103 -16.35 12.92 -13.26
C GLY A 103 -17.19 12.51 -12.04
N VAL A 104 -16.72 12.78 -10.81
CA VAL A 104 -17.51 12.51 -9.59
C VAL A 104 -18.85 13.27 -9.61
N GLN A 105 -18.85 14.55 -10.02
CA GLN A 105 -20.09 15.32 -10.15
C GLN A 105 -21.05 14.72 -11.18
N GLN A 106 -20.54 14.19 -12.29
CA GLN A 106 -21.35 13.51 -13.30
C GLN A 106 -21.92 12.18 -12.78
N VAL A 107 -21.13 11.37 -12.07
CA VAL A 107 -21.63 10.15 -11.42
C VAL A 107 -22.72 10.47 -10.40
N LEU A 108 -22.58 11.54 -9.61
CA LEU A 108 -23.62 12.03 -8.70
C LEU A 108 -24.91 12.43 -9.44
N ALA A 109 -24.82 12.94 -10.67
CA ALA A 109 -26.00 13.21 -11.50
C ALA A 109 -26.71 11.91 -11.92
N PHE A 110 -25.96 10.88 -12.35
CA PHE A 110 -26.51 9.56 -12.66
C PHE A 110 -27.16 8.88 -11.45
N LEU A 111 -26.53 8.98 -10.27
CA LEU A 111 -27.10 8.50 -9.00
C LEU A 111 -28.45 9.18 -8.69
N ARG A 112 -28.54 10.51 -8.86
CA ARG A 112 -29.79 11.26 -8.63
C ARG A 112 -30.88 10.93 -9.64
N ALA A 113 -30.50 10.60 -10.87
CA ALA A 113 -31.42 10.15 -11.91
C ALA A 113 -31.94 8.73 -11.68
N GLY A 114 -31.27 7.95 -10.81
CA GLY A 114 -31.62 6.55 -10.52
C GLY A 114 -31.02 5.55 -11.53
N ASP A 115 -30.04 5.97 -12.33
CA ASP A 115 -29.35 5.12 -13.30
C ASP A 115 -28.50 4.04 -12.61
N VAL A 116 -27.86 4.41 -11.49
CA VAL A 116 -26.96 3.59 -10.70
C VAL A 116 -27.15 3.88 -9.21
N PHE A 117 -26.67 2.98 -8.35
CA PHE A 117 -26.61 3.13 -6.89
C PHE A 117 -25.19 3.43 -6.39
N GLN A 118 -24.19 2.97 -7.13
CA GLN A 118 -22.77 3.25 -6.93
C GLN A 118 -22.04 3.08 -8.25
N ALA A 119 -21.03 3.91 -8.53
CA ALA A 119 -20.06 3.65 -9.58
C ALA A 119 -18.63 3.95 -9.11
N ASN A 120 -17.67 3.08 -9.43
CA ASN A 120 -16.29 3.20 -8.96
C ASN A 120 -15.43 3.93 -10.01
N LEU A 121 -15.30 5.24 -9.86
CA LEU A 121 -14.55 6.09 -10.79
C LEU A 121 -13.06 6.06 -10.45
N SER A 122 -12.21 5.91 -11.48
CA SER A 122 -10.76 5.82 -11.33
C SER A 122 -9.99 6.88 -12.11
N ARG A 123 -8.72 7.03 -11.74
CA ARG A 123 -7.71 7.85 -12.43
C ARG A 123 -6.36 7.15 -12.43
N ALA A 124 -5.49 7.51 -13.37
CA ALA A 124 -4.19 6.87 -13.57
C ALA A 124 -3.01 7.69 -13.05
N TRP A 125 -1.94 6.97 -12.73
CA TRP A 125 -0.57 7.44 -12.55
C TRP A 125 0.30 6.72 -13.56
N ARG A 126 1.05 7.49 -14.34
CA ARG A 126 1.96 7.01 -15.38
C ARG A 126 3.37 7.42 -15.06
N PHE A 127 4.33 6.58 -15.37
CA PHE A 127 5.73 6.84 -15.08
C PHE A 127 6.65 6.07 -16.02
N SER A 128 7.95 6.37 -15.96
CA SER A 128 9.01 5.62 -16.61
C SER A 128 9.98 5.07 -15.56
N ALA A 129 10.49 3.86 -15.75
CA ALA A 129 11.42 3.20 -14.85
C ALA A 129 12.61 2.60 -15.61
N THR A 130 13.82 2.67 -15.04
CA THR A 130 15.05 2.11 -15.66
C THR A 130 15.36 0.68 -15.22
N GLN A 131 14.74 0.20 -14.14
CA GLN A 131 14.84 -1.16 -13.62
C GLN A 131 13.44 -1.77 -13.48
N THR A 132 13.31 -3.11 -13.50
CA THR A 132 12.01 -3.81 -13.42
C THR A 132 11.78 -4.56 -12.12
N ASP A 133 12.84 -4.81 -11.34
CA ASP A 133 12.73 -5.53 -10.07
C ASP A 133 12.28 -4.55 -8.97
N ALA A 134 10.97 -4.45 -8.77
CA ALA A 134 10.38 -3.62 -7.72
C ALA A 134 10.33 -4.37 -6.38
N GLY A 135 10.77 -3.73 -5.29
CA GLY A 135 10.57 -4.18 -3.90
C GLY A 135 9.11 -4.14 -3.40
N LEU A 136 8.12 -4.39 -4.27
CA LEU A 136 6.71 -4.47 -3.88
C LEU A 136 6.49 -5.70 -2.98
N ARG A 137 5.55 -5.62 -2.02
CA ARG A 137 5.01 -6.84 -1.40
C ARG A 137 4.13 -7.54 -2.43
N ILE A 138 4.72 -8.45 -3.19
CA ILE A 138 4.10 -9.13 -4.32
C ILE A 138 3.18 -10.25 -3.82
N LEU A 139 1.88 -10.12 -4.08
CA LEU A 139 0.92 -11.23 -3.93
C LEU A 139 0.73 -11.98 -5.26
N ALA A 140 0.82 -11.28 -6.39
CA ALA A 140 0.89 -11.88 -7.71
C ALA A 140 1.84 -11.11 -8.62
N TRP A 141 2.66 -11.83 -9.40
CA TRP A 141 3.48 -11.28 -10.47
C TRP A 141 3.27 -12.10 -11.73
N TYR A 142 2.66 -11.47 -12.74
CA TYR A 142 2.35 -12.10 -14.01
C TYR A 142 3.21 -11.49 -15.11
N ARG A 143 4.10 -12.30 -15.70
CA ARG A 143 5.06 -11.85 -16.71
C ARG A 143 4.60 -12.26 -18.10
N LEU A 144 4.46 -11.27 -18.97
CA LEU A 144 4.05 -11.42 -20.37
C LEU A 144 5.15 -10.94 -21.32
N PRO A 145 5.11 -11.37 -22.59
CA PRO A 145 5.99 -10.81 -23.62
C PRO A 145 5.86 -9.29 -23.79
N GLU A 146 4.71 -8.71 -23.46
CA GLU A 146 4.41 -7.28 -23.63
C GLU A 146 4.78 -6.45 -22.38
N GLY A 147 4.84 -7.07 -21.20
CA GLY A 147 5.09 -6.38 -19.94
C GLY A 147 4.77 -7.24 -18.73
N GLU A 148 4.74 -6.63 -17.57
CA GLU A 148 4.59 -7.29 -16.29
C GLU A 148 3.43 -6.67 -15.51
N ILE A 149 2.68 -7.51 -14.79
CA ILE A 149 1.61 -7.12 -13.90
C ILE A 149 2.03 -7.51 -12.49
N ILE A 150 2.25 -6.53 -11.64
CA ILE A 150 2.73 -6.72 -10.27
C ILE A 150 1.63 -6.25 -9.33
N SER A 151 1.02 -7.19 -8.60
CA SER A 151 -0.17 -6.97 -7.79
C SER A 151 0.07 -7.26 -6.32
N SER A 152 -0.43 -6.35 -5.48
CA SER A 152 -0.57 -6.52 -4.03
C SER A 152 -2.04 -6.55 -3.61
N SER A 153 -2.93 -6.98 -4.50
CA SER A 153 -4.37 -6.98 -4.25
C SER A 153 -4.76 -7.91 -3.09
N PRO A 154 -5.51 -7.41 -2.09
CA PRO A 154 -6.04 -8.22 -1.01
C PRO A 154 -7.37 -8.90 -1.38
N GLU A 155 -8.01 -8.52 -2.49
CA GLU A 155 -9.41 -8.84 -2.75
C GLU A 155 -9.54 -10.00 -3.75
N ARG A 156 -10.23 -11.05 -3.32
CA ARG A 156 -10.54 -12.22 -4.14
C ARG A 156 -11.74 -11.92 -5.02
N LEU A 157 -11.65 -12.28 -6.30
CA LEU A 157 -12.80 -12.26 -7.21
C LEU A 157 -13.67 -13.49 -7.01
N VAL A 158 -13.08 -14.69 -7.08
CA VAL A 158 -13.80 -15.95 -6.86
C VAL A 158 -12.83 -17.11 -6.59
N ASP A 159 -13.20 -18.01 -5.68
CA ASP A 159 -12.59 -19.32 -5.45
C ASP A 159 -13.60 -20.42 -5.77
N HIS A 160 -13.12 -21.50 -6.37
CA HIS A 160 -13.89 -22.71 -6.67
C HIS A 160 -13.13 -23.96 -6.22
N ARG A 161 -13.81 -24.83 -5.46
CA ARG A 161 -13.28 -26.10 -4.94
C ARG A 161 -14.36 -27.17 -4.94
N GLY A 162 -14.28 -28.11 -5.89
CA GLY A 162 -15.16 -29.27 -5.92
C GLY A 162 -16.65 -28.91 -6.01
N GLY A 163 -17.00 -27.87 -6.77
CA GLY A 163 -18.36 -27.35 -6.92
C GLY A 163 -18.76 -26.28 -5.90
N GLN A 164 -18.05 -26.18 -4.77
CA GLN A 164 -18.24 -25.06 -3.84
C GLN A 164 -17.58 -23.81 -4.43
N VAL A 165 -18.31 -22.69 -4.46
CA VAL A 165 -17.80 -21.39 -4.88
C VAL A 165 -17.88 -20.39 -3.73
N SER A 166 -16.95 -19.43 -3.72
CA SER A 166 -16.97 -18.33 -2.75
C SER A 166 -16.33 -17.06 -3.30
N THR A 167 -16.80 -15.91 -2.82
CA THR A 167 -16.18 -14.60 -2.97
C THR A 167 -16.12 -13.90 -1.61
N ARG A 168 -15.19 -12.97 -1.47
CA ARG A 168 -14.80 -12.40 -0.18
C ARG A 168 -14.71 -10.87 -0.29
N PRO A 169 -15.85 -10.17 -0.22
CA PRO A 169 -15.91 -8.72 -0.39
C PRO A 169 -15.24 -8.07 0.82
N ILE A 170 -14.55 -6.98 0.55
CA ILE A 170 -13.86 -6.19 1.55
C ILE A 170 -14.42 -4.77 1.51
N ALA A 171 -14.87 -4.26 2.65
CA ALA A 171 -15.19 -2.85 2.83
C ALA A 171 -14.60 -2.33 4.13
N GLY A 172 -14.40 -1.02 4.20
CA GLY A 172 -13.87 -0.37 5.38
C GLY A 172 -12.44 -0.78 5.72
N THR A 173 -11.67 0.22 6.14
CA THR A 173 -10.29 0.01 6.54
C THR A 173 -10.01 0.85 7.78
N ARG A 174 -9.36 0.24 8.77
CA ARG A 174 -8.69 0.97 9.87
C ARG A 174 -7.26 0.50 9.97
N ARG A 175 -6.33 1.40 10.29
CA ARG A 175 -4.93 1.01 10.50
C ARG A 175 -4.83 0.18 11.78
N ARG A 176 -3.85 -0.73 11.83
CA ARG A 176 -3.42 -1.37 13.08
C ARG A 176 -2.76 -0.33 14.00
N ASP A 177 -3.06 -0.40 15.29
CA ASP A 177 -2.32 0.32 16.33
C ASP A 177 -1.46 -0.67 17.11
N ASP A 178 -0.24 -0.26 17.47
CA ASP A 178 0.65 -1.07 18.32
C ASP A 178 0.15 -1.14 19.77
N ASP A 179 -0.66 -0.16 20.19
CA ASP A 179 -1.39 -0.20 21.45
C ASP A 179 -2.69 -1.01 21.31
N SER A 180 -2.75 -2.13 22.02
CA SER A 180 -3.89 -3.05 21.96
C SER A 180 -5.25 -2.45 22.33
N VAL A 181 -5.30 -1.41 23.18
CA VAL A 181 -6.56 -0.78 23.59
C VAL A 181 -7.07 0.12 22.48
N ARG A 182 -6.18 0.92 21.88
CA ARG A 182 -6.51 1.74 20.71
C ARG A 182 -6.83 0.90 19.49
N ASP A 183 -6.10 -0.19 19.26
CA ASP A 183 -6.37 -1.14 18.17
C ASP A 183 -7.78 -1.74 18.29
N ALA A 184 -8.17 -2.16 19.51
CA ALA A 184 -9.51 -2.64 19.80
C ALA A 184 -10.59 -1.55 19.64
N ALA A 185 -10.29 -0.30 19.97
CA ALA A 185 -11.19 0.82 19.74
C ALA A 185 -11.42 1.09 18.25
N LEU A 186 -10.35 1.05 17.43
CA LEU A 186 -10.43 1.19 15.98
C LEU A 186 -11.25 0.05 15.34
N MET A 187 -11.08 -1.18 15.83
CA MET A 187 -11.91 -2.32 15.43
C MET A 187 -13.39 -2.10 15.77
N ALA A 188 -13.69 -1.65 17.00
CA ALA A 188 -15.06 -1.40 17.45
C ALA A 188 -15.72 -0.27 16.64
N GLU A 189 -14.98 0.80 16.34
CA GLU A 189 -15.41 1.90 15.49
C GLU A 189 -15.74 1.40 14.08
N LEU A 190 -14.83 0.67 13.44
CA LEU A 190 -15.04 0.10 12.09
C LEU A 190 -16.30 -0.75 12.02
N ARG A 191 -16.51 -1.62 13.03
CA ARG A 191 -17.67 -2.51 13.10
C ARG A 191 -18.98 -1.75 13.27
N ALA A 192 -18.95 -0.63 13.97
CA ALA A 192 -20.12 0.20 14.27
C ALA A 192 -20.40 1.26 13.20
N HIS A 193 -19.44 1.54 12.30
CA HIS A 193 -19.53 2.65 11.36
C HIS A 193 -20.70 2.46 10.37
N PRO A 194 -21.77 3.27 10.44
CA PRO A 194 -22.99 3.02 9.67
C PRO A 194 -22.79 3.05 8.15
N LYS A 195 -21.90 3.94 7.67
CA LYS A 195 -21.56 4.06 6.24
C LYS A 195 -20.89 2.78 5.71
N GLU A 196 -19.86 2.29 6.42
CA GLU A 196 -19.08 1.11 5.99
C GLU A 196 -19.97 -0.13 5.97
N ARG A 197 -20.87 -0.26 6.97
CA ARG A 197 -21.85 -1.34 7.01
C ARG A 197 -22.81 -1.28 5.83
N ALA A 198 -23.34 -0.10 5.52
CA ALA A 198 -24.28 0.07 4.40
C ALA A 198 -23.63 -0.26 3.06
N GLU A 199 -22.41 0.23 2.83
CA GLU A 199 -21.61 -0.09 1.65
C GLU A 199 -21.34 -1.61 1.57
N HIS A 200 -20.93 -2.22 2.68
CA HIS A 200 -20.64 -3.66 2.73
C HIS A 200 -21.86 -4.54 2.47
N VAL A 201 -23.06 -4.18 2.97
CA VAL A 201 -24.31 -4.89 2.64
C VAL A 201 -24.56 -4.86 1.14
N MET A 202 -24.37 -3.71 0.52
CA MET A 202 -24.56 -3.58 -0.92
C MET A 202 -23.57 -4.45 -1.70
N LEU A 203 -22.30 -4.54 -1.26
CA LEU A 203 -21.30 -5.43 -1.87
C LEU A 203 -21.72 -6.90 -1.79
N ILE A 204 -22.18 -7.34 -0.61
CA ILE A 204 -22.70 -8.70 -0.39
C ILE A 204 -23.85 -9.00 -1.35
N ASP A 205 -24.81 -8.09 -1.47
CA ASP A 205 -25.97 -8.31 -2.34
C ASP A 205 -25.60 -8.38 -3.82
N LEU A 206 -24.59 -7.61 -4.24
CA LEU A 206 -24.06 -7.65 -5.60
C LEU A 206 -23.41 -9.00 -5.90
N GLU A 207 -22.59 -9.50 -4.99
CA GLU A 207 -21.96 -10.82 -5.13
C GLU A 207 -22.97 -11.98 -5.04
N ARG A 208 -23.99 -11.87 -4.19
CA ARG A 208 -25.10 -12.83 -4.17
C ARG A 208 -25.83 -12.85 -5.50
N ASN A 209 -25.99 -11.69 -6.15
CA ASN A 209 -26.57 -11.61 -7.49
C ASN A 209 -25.71 -12.34 -8.51
N ASP A 210 -24.41 -12.07 -8.52
CA ASP A 210 -23.45 -12.68 -9.45
C ASP A 210 -23.40 -14.20 -9.28
N LEU A 211 -23.22 -14.70 -8.05
CA LEU A 211 -23.23 -16.14 -7.78
C LEU A 211 -24.60 -16.77 -8.06
N GLY A 212 -25.70 -16.06 -7.81
CA GLY A 212 -27.06 -16.53 -8.05
C GLY A 212 -27.34 -16.89 -9.53
N ARG A 213 -26.59 -16.31 -10.48
CA ARG A 213 -26.72 -16.64 -11.91
C ARG A 213 -26.23 -18.04 -12.25
N VAL A 214 -25.25 -18.57 -11.51
CA VAL A 214 -24.55 -19.83 -11.83
C VAL A 214 -24.66 -20.89 -10.75
N CYS A 215 -25.08 -20.52 -9.54
CA CYS A 215 -25.26 -21.45 -8.43
C CYS A 215 -26.65 -22.12 -8.44
N GLN A 216 -26.77 -23.20 -7.68
CA GLN A 216 -28.03 -23.89 -7.42
C GLN A 216 -28.97 -22.95 -6.65
N PRO A 217 -30.26 -22.82 -7.05
CA PRO A 217 -31.22 -22.02 -6.30
C PRO A 217 -31.27 -22.41 -4.83
N GLY A 218 -31.19 -21.42 -3.94
CA GLY A 218 -31.18 -21.62 -2.48
C GLY A 218 -29.84 -22.04 -1.87
N SER A 219 -28.80 -22.30 -2.68
CA SER A 219 -27.45 -22.61 -2.15
C SER A 219 -26.61 -21.38 -1.80
N VAL A 220 -26.93 -20.21 -2.40
CA VAL A 220 -26.17 -18.98 -2.18
C VAL A 220 -26.50 -18.42 -0.79
N CYS A 221 -25.48 -18.32 0.06
CA CYS A 221 -25.62 -17.82 1.42
C CYS A 221 -24.40 -16.98 1.84
N VAL A 222 -24.53 -16.32 2.99
CA VAL A 222 -23.45 -15.55 3.63
C VAL A 222 -23.13 -16.26 4.93
N ASP A 223 -22.05 -17.04 4.96
CA ASP A 223 -21.66 -17.85 6.12
C ASP A 223 -20.75 -17.08 7.10
N GLU A 224 -20.07 -16.04 6.62
CA GLU A 224 -19.40 -15.03 7.45
C GLU A 224 -19.94 -13.64 7.08
N LEU A 225 -20.56 -12.95 8.05
CA LEU A 225 -21.16 -11.63 7.83
C LEU A 225 -20.45 -10.55 8.65
N MET A 226 -19.81 -9.60 7.96
CA MET A 226 -19.19 -8.41 8.57
C MET A 226 -18.23 -8.78 9.71
N VAL A 227 -17.41 -9.81 9.48
CA VAL A 227 -16.34 -10.19 10.39
C VAL A 227 -15.17 -9.22 10.23
N LEU A 228 -14.48 -8.93 11.32
CA LEU A 228 -13.26 -8.13 11.27
C LEU A 228 -12.07 -9.05 11.03
N GLU A 229 -11.29 -8.74 10.00
CA GLU A 229 -10.03 -9.42 9.73
C GLU A 229 -8.85 -8.47 9.88
N SER A 230 -7.86 -8.92 10.66
CA SER A 230 -6.65 -8.15 10.94
C SER A 230 -5.50 -8.63 10.06
N PHE A 231 -4.99 -7.74 9.22
CA PHE A 231 -3.75 -7.91 8.46
C PHE A 231 -2.59 -7.22 9.19
N ALA A 232 -1.39 -7.30 8.61
CA ALA A 232 -0.17 -6.76 9.22
C ALA A 232 -0.26 -5.24 9.53
N HIS A 233 -1.00 -4.47 8.73
CA HIS A 233 -1.06 -3.02 8.85
C HIS A 233 -2.48 -2.45 8.96
N VAL A 234 -3.51 -3.25 8.69
CA VAL A 234 -4.90 -2.79 8.65
C VAL A 234 -5.88 -3.84 9.16
N HIS A 235 -7.03 -3.39 9.64
CA HIS A 235 -8.26 -4.16 9.85
C HIS A 235 -9.22 -3.91 8.70
N HIS A 236 -9.92 -4.95 8.26
CA HIS A 236 -10.95 -4.90 7.23
C HIS A 236 -12.27 -5.48 7.72
N LEU A 237 -13.38 -4.94 7.23
CA LEU A 237 -14.68 -5.59 7.34
C LEU A 237 -14.82 -6.55 6.14
N VAL A 238 -14.99 -7.82 6.44
CA VAL A 238 -15.01 -8.89 5.44
C VAL A 238 -16.30 -9.69 5.61
N SER A 239 -16.86 -10.15 4.50
CA SER A 239 -17.88 -11.20 4.52
C SER A 239 -17.43 -12.35 3.63
N ASN A 240 -18.08 -13.49 3.70
CA ASN A 240 -17.90 -14.58 2.75
C ASN A 240 -19.25 -14.92 2.16
N VAL A 241 -19.36 -14.79 0.83
CA VAL A 241 -20.55 -15.15 0.07
C VAL A 241 -20.23 -16.43 -0.69
N CYS A 242 -20.97 -17.50 -0.41
CA CYS A 242 -20.67 -18.82 -0.94
C CYS A 242 -21.91 -19.47 -1.55
N GLY A 243 -21.70 -20.46 -2.42
CA GLY A 243 -22.79 -21.19 -3.06
C GLY A 243 -22.31 -22.48 -3.71
N GLN A 244 -23.25 -23.30 -4.17
CA GLN A 244 -22.97 -24.53 -4.89
C GLN A 244 -23.14 -24.29 -6.38
N LEU A 245 -22.07 -24.42 -7.18
CA LEU A 245 -22.13 -24.32 -8.63
C LEU A 245 -23.11 -25.38 -9.18
N ARG A 246 -23.94 -25.01 -10.16
CA ARG A 246 -24.84 -25.99 -10.76
C ARG A 246 -24.04 -27.01 -11.59
N PRO A 247 -24.49 -28.28 -11.67
CA PRO A 247 -23.77 -29.32 -12.42
C PRO A 247 -23.65 -29.06 -13.92
N ASP A 248 -24.53 -28.22 -14.50
CA ASP A 248 -24.52 -27.81 -15.91
C ASP A 248 -23.62 -26.59 -16.19
N GLN A 249 -23.00 -26.01 -15.16
CA GLN A 249 -22.17 -24.81 -15.27
C GLN A 249 -20.70 -25.17 -15.11
N SER A 250 -19.86 -24.49 -15.88
CA SER A 250 -18.41 -24.61 -15.83
C SER A 250 -17.78 -23.52 -14.95
N VAL A 251 -16.50 -23.69 -14.62
CA VAL A 251 -15.70 -22.64 -13.98
C VAL A 251 -15.56 -21.38 -14.85
N PHE A 252 -15.74 -21.50 -16.16
CA PHE A 252 -15.73 -20.35 -17.08
C PHE A 252 -17.03 -19.56 -16.99
N ASP A 253 -18.18 -20.24 -16.84
CA ASP A 253 -19.47 -19.59 -16.59
C ASP A 253 -19.44 -18.85 -15.24
N LEU A 254 -18.80 -19.45 -14.23
CA LEU A 254 -18.56 -18.81 -12.95
C LEU A 254 -17.72 -17.53 -13.09
N LEU A 255 -16.57 -17.60 -13.78
CA LEU A 255 -15.75 -16.43 -14.05
C LEU A 255 -16.53 -15.35 -14.82
N ALA A 256 -17.29 -15.74 -15.86
CA ALA A 256 -18.10 -14.80 -16.64
C ALA A 256 -19.19 -14.12 -15.79
N ALA A 257 -19.80 -14.84 -14.85
CA ALA A 257 -20.82 -14.27 -13.97
C ALA A 257 -20.27 -13.28 -12.94
N THR A 258 -19.06 -13.53 -12.41
CA THR A 258 -18.45 -12.67 -11.39
C THR A 258 -17.59 -11.55 -11.96
N PHE A 259 -17.07 -11.70 -13.19
CA PHE A 259 -16.16 -10.73 -13.80
C PHE A 259 -16.89 -9.57 -14.52
N PRO A 260 -16.35 -8.34 -14.46
CA PRO A 260 -15.38 -7.86 -13.47
C PRO A 260 -16.07 -7.75 -12.10
N GLY A 261 -15.28 -7.71 -11.03
CA GLY A 261 -15.80 -7.72 -9.66
C GLY A 261 -16.83 -6.62 -9.43
N GLY A 262 -17.98 -6.95 -8.85
CA GLY A 262 -19.03 -5.95 -8.61
C GLY A 262 -18.56 -4.78 -7.72
N THR A 263 -17.73 -5.08 -6.73
CA THR A 263 -17.19 -4.14 -5.74
C THR A 263 -16.36 -3.01 -6.36
N ILE A 264 -15.70 -3.28 -7.49
CA ILE A 264 -14.80 -2.34 -8.17
C ILE A 264 -15.39 -1.69 -9.43
N THR A 265 -16.65 -2.00 -9.75
CA THR A 265 -17.39 -1.43 -10.88
C THR A 265 -18.54 -0.59 -10.37
N GLY A 266 -19.52 -1.20 -9.71
CA GLY A 266 -20.73 -0.55 -9.24
C GLY A 266 -21.99 -1.37 -9.46
N CYS A 267 -23.15 -0.77 -9.18
CA CYS A 267 -24.45 -1.41 -9.30
C CYS A 267 -25.49 -0.46 -9.92
N PRO A 268 -26.24 -0.86 -10.97
CA PRO A 268 -26.12 -2.11 -11.75
C PRO A 268 -24.84 -2.18 -12.58
N LYS A 269 -24.19 -3.36 -12.62
CA LYS A 269 -22.82 -3.56 -13.16
C LYS A 269 -22.63 -3.01 -14.59
N VAL A 270 -23.48 -3.45 -15.54
CA VAL A 270 -23.38 -3.06 -16.96
C VAL A 270 -23.50 -1.54 -17.13
N ARG A 271 -24.53 -0.93 -16.51
CA ARG A 271 -24.74 0.52 -16.58
C ARG A 271 -23.60 1.32 -15.98
N CYS A 272 -23.00 0.84 -14.89
CA CYS A 272 -21.82 1.47 -14.31
C CYS A 272 -20.65 1.44 -15.29
N MET A 273 -20.40 0.31 -15.95
CA MET A 273 -19.29 0.19 -16.90
C MET A 273 -19.45 1.11 -18.12
N GLU A 274 -20.68 1.32 -18.61
CA GLU A 274 -20.98 2.30 -19.67
C GLU A 274 -20.60 3.74 -19.23
N ILE A 275 -21.07 4.15 -18.04
CA ILE A 275 -20.78 5.48 -17.47
C ILE A 275 -19.27 5.65 -17.26
N LEU A 276 -18.60 4.64 -16.71
CA LEU A 276 -17.17 4.68 -16.46
C LEU A 276 -16.37 4.78 -17.76
N ALA A 277 -16.77 4.06 -18.80
CA ALA A 277 -16.16 4.17 -20.13
C ALA A 277 -16.29 5.60 -20.70
N GLU A 278 -17.46 6.22 -20.58
CA GLU A 278 -17.71 7.60 -21.02
C GLU A 278 -16.84 8.63 -20.27
N LEU A 279 -16.71 8.49 -18.96
CA LEU A 279 -16.02 9.46 -18.11
C LEU A 279 -14.50 9.29 -18.14
N GLU A 280 -14.00 8.06 -18.07
CA GLU A 280 -12.57 7.76 -18.05
C GLU A 280 -11.93 7.90 -19.44
N GLN A 281 -12.68 7.59 -20.51
CA GLN A 281 -12.24 7.68 -21.92
C GLN A 281 -10.92 6.96 -22.22
N THR A 282 -10.57 5.96 -21.42
CA THR A 282 -9.35 5.17 -21.57
C THR A 282 -9.60 3.77 -21.02
N GLY A 283 -8.95 2.76 -21.59
CA GLY A 283 -9.03 1.41 -21.06
C GLY A 283 -8.40 1.33 -19.68
N ARG A 284 -8.90 0.45 -18.83
CA ARG A 284 -8.32 0.17 -17.51
C ARG A 284 -7.22 -0.89 -17.58
N GLY A 285 -7.25 -1.76 -18.60
CA GLY A 285 -6.24 -2.79 -18.79
C GLY A 285 -6.19 -3.74 -17.59
N PRO A 286 -5.03 -3.95 -16.97
CA PRO A 286 -4.93 -4.76 -15.77
C PRO A 286 -5.76 -4.24 -14.61
N TYR A 287 -5.94 -2.92 -14.45
CA TYR A 287 -6.68 -2.39 -13.30
C TYR A 287 -8.12 -2.89 -13.31
N THR A 288 -8.56 -3.44 -12.18
CA THR A 288 -9.88 -4.08 -12.00
C THR A 288 -10.16 -5.29 -12.91
N GLY A 289 -9.13 -5.77 -13.62
CA GLY A 289 -9.13 -7.10 -14.22
C GLY A 289 -8.89 -8.19 -13.16
N SER A 290 -8.35 -9.33 -13.59
CA SER A 290 -8.11 -10.47 -12.71
C SER A 290 -6.87 -11.26 -13.12
N VAL A 291 -6.10 -11.75 -12.15
CA VAL A 291 -5.19 -12.88 -12.35
C VAL A 291 -5.59 -14.04 -11.45
N GLY A 292 -5.34 -15.26 -11.92
CA GLY A 292 -5.67 -16.46 -11.16
C GLY A 292 -5.06 -17.71 -11.75
N TYR A 293 -5.48 -18.85 -11.20
CA TYR A 293 -5.13 -20.16 -11.73
C TYR A 293 -6.36 -21.06 -11.83
N LEU A 294 -6.30 -22.02 -12.75
CA LEU A 294 -7.18 -23.19 -12.84
C LEU A 294 -6.32 -24.45 -12.80
N SER A 295 -6.38 -25.14 -11.68
CA SER A 295 -5.61 -26.35 -11.39
C SER A 295 -6.24 -27.57 -12.08
N LEU A 296 -5.43 -28.58 -12.42
CA LEU A 296 -5.89 -29.81 -13.09
C LEU A 296 -6.94 -30.60 -12.29
N ASP A 297 -6.98 -30.43 -10.97
CA ASP A 297 -8.02 -30.98 -10.09
C ASP A 297 -9.31 -30.14 -10.05
N GLY A 298 -9.43 -29.15 -10.94
CA GLY A 298 -10.59 -28.27 -11.07
C GLY A 298 -10.64 -27.12 -10.05
N ARG A 299 -9.67 -27.02 -9.13
CA ARG A 299 -9.60 -25.87 -8.21
C ARG A 299 -9.25 -24.60 -8.95
N MET A 300 -9.93 -23.51 -8.64
CA MET A 300 -9.67 -22.19 -9.22
C MET A 300 -9.64 -21.15 -8.12
N ASP A 301 -8.74 -20.18 -8.23
CA ASP A 301 -8.70 -19.00 -7.36
C ASP A 301 -8.22 -17.82 -8.20
N SER A 302 -8.89 -16.67 -8.06
CA SER A 302 -8.53 -15.46 -8.77
C SER A 302 -8.76 -14.21 -7.92
N ASN A 303 -7.96 -13.19 -8.16
CA ASN A 303 -8.07 -11.91 -7.47
C ASN A 303 -8.72 -10.85 -8.35
N ILE A 304 -9.05 -9.71 -7.74
CA ILE A 304 -9.34 -8.47 -8.46
C ILE A 304 -8.04 -7.67 -8.52
N LEU A 305 -7.64 -7.18 -9.69
CA LEU A 305 -6.39 -6.44 -9.86
C LEU A 305 -6.51 -4.98 -9.41
N ILE A 306 -6.50 -4.77 -8.10
CA ILE A 306 -6.31 -3.47 -7.43
C ILE A 306 -4.94 -3.43 -6.76
N ARG A 307 -4.46 -2.24 -6.37
CA ARG A 307 -3.08 -2.06 -5.86
C ARG A 307 -2.05 -2.77 -6.75
N THR A 308 -2.20 -2.55 -8.04
CA THR A 308 -1.52 -3.29 -9.11
C THR A 308 -0.83 -2.31 -10.04
N VAL A 309 0.40 -2.62 -10.40
CA VAL A 309 1.20 -1.88 -11.36
C VAL A 309 1.36 -2.70 -12.62
N PHE A 310 1.09 -2.06 -13.75
CA PHE A 310 1.53 -2.52 -15.05
C PHE A 310 2.89 -1.89 -15.37
N LEU A 311 3.84 -2.69 -15.82
CA LEU A 311 5.17 -2.23 -16.27
C LEU A 311 5.49 -2.84 -17.63
N ALA A 312 5.56 -2.00 -18.66
CA ALA A 312 5.99 -2.40 -19.99
C ALA A 312 7.49 -2.75 -20.00
N LYS A 313 7.91 -3.57 -20.95
CA LYS A 313 9.32 -4.03 -21.07
C LYS A 313 10.35 -2.93 -21.24
N ASP A 314 9.96 -1.78 -21.75
CA ASP A 314 10.83 -0.62 -21.95
C ASP A 314 10.73 0.40 -20.82
N GLY A 315 10.11 0.01 -19.70
CA GLY A 315 10.10 0.80 -18.47
C GLY A 315 8.87 1.70 -18.29
N LEU A 316 7.96 1.78 -19.26
CA LEU A 316 6.73 2.57 -19.08
C LEU A 316 5.77 1.86 -18.11
N GLY A 317 5.46 2.52 -17.00
CA GLY A 317 4.58 2.01 -15.98
C GLY A 317 3.25 2.77 -15.90
N GLU A 318 2.18 2.05 -15.56
CA GLU A 318 0.88 2.64 -15.25
C GLU A 318 0.25 1.89 -14.06
N PHE A 319 -0.35 2.63 -13.13
CA PHE A 319 -1.31 2.08 -12.18
C PHE A 319 -2.49 3.03 -12.03
N ARG A 320 -3.61 2.51 -11.54
CA ARG A 320 -4.82 3.30 -11.30
C ARG A 320 -5.31 3.11 -9.88
N THR A 321 -6.01 4.13 -9.39
CA THR A 321 -6.79 4.04 -8.16
C THR A 321 -8.16 4.67 -8.38
N GLY A 322 -9.14 4.26 -7.59
CA GLY A 322 -10.51 4.74 -7.70
C GLY A 322 -11.25 4.70 -6.36
N ALA A 323 -12.43 5.29 -6.37
CA ALA A 323 -13.32 5.38 -5.22
C ALA A 323 -14.76 5.06 -5.66
N GLY A 324 -15.49 4.37 -4.79
CA GLY A 324 -16.90 4.05 -4.97
C GLY A 324 -17.75 5.29 -4.71
N ILE A 325 -18.26 5.91 -5.77
CA ILE A 325 -19.06 7.12 -5.66
C ILE A 325 -20.49 6.74 -5.30
N VAL A 326 -20.96 7.29 -4.19
CA VAL A 326 -22.32 7.13 -3.66
C VAL A 326 -23.01 8.49 -3.53
N ALA A 327 -24.31 8.52 -3.21
CA ALA A 327 -25.11 9.74 -3.25
C ALA A 327 -24.62 10.88 -2.33
N ASP A 328 -23.89 10.55 -1.25
CA ASP A 328 -23.31 11.48 -0.27
C ASP A 328 -21.80 11.75 -0.49
N SER A 329 -21.22 11.22 -1.56
CA SER A 329 -19.83 11.48 -1.95
C SER A 329 -19.61 12.97 -2.23
N ALA A 330 -18.43 13.47 -1.86
CA ALA A 330 -18.00 14.84 -2.16
C ALA A 330 -16.77 14.81 -3.06
N PRO A 331 -16.76 15.49 -4.23
CA PRO A 331 -15.69 15.36 -5.22
C PRO A 331 -14.27 15.52 -4.67
N GLU A 332 -14.07 16.46 -3.76
CA GLU A 332 -12.79 16.74 -3.12
C GLU A 332 -12.34 15.59 -2.22
N ARG A 333 -13.25 15.03 -1.41
CA ARG A 333 -12.96 13.89 -0.53
C ARG A 333 -12.61 12.64 -1.34
N GLU A 334 -13.38 12.35 -2.38
CA GLU A 334 -13.13 11.18 -3.24
C GLU A 334 -11.79 11.33 -3.98
N CYS A 335 -11.47 12.55 -4.44
CA CYS A 335 -10.17 12.83 -5.05
C CYS A 335 -9.02 12.58 -4.06
N THR A 336 -9.13 13.07 -2.83
CA THR A 336 -8.15 12.79 -1.76
C THR A 336 -8.02 11.30 -1.50
N GLU A 337 -9.13 10.56 -1.45
CA GLU A 337 -9.11 9.11 -1.24
C GLU A 337 -8.34 8.37 -2.34
N THR A 338 -8.47 8.79 -3.61
CA THR A 338 -7.66 8.19 -4.70
C THR A 338 -6.17 8.41 -4.51
N GLU A 339 -5.76 9.58 -3.99
CA GLU A 339 -4.36 9.91 -3.70
C GLU A 339 -3.84 9.12 -2.50
N GLU A 340 -4.63 8.95 -1.46
CA GLU A 340 -4.31 8.12 -0.30
C GLU A 340 -4.14 6.64 -0.70
N LYS A 341 -5.03 6.11 -1.54
CA LYS A 341 -4.92 4.76 -2.11
C LYS A 341 -3.68 4.61 -3.00
N ALA A 342 -3.29 5.67 -3.72
CA ALA A 342 -2.09 5.67 -4.56
C ALA A 342 -0.81 5.70 -3.73
N ARG A 343 -0.83 6.36 -2.55
CA ARG A 343 0.34 6.54 -1.68
C ARG A 343 1.07 5.24 -1.38
N GLY A 344 0.35 4.16 -1.06
CA GLY A 344 0.96 2.86 -0.77
C GLY A 344 1.77 2.29 -1.94
N LEU A 345 1.24 2.39 -3.16
CA LEU A 345 1.96 2.00 -4.38
C LEU A 345 3.12 2.95 -4.65
N LEU A 346 2.91 4.26 -4.58
CA LEU A 346 3.95 5.25 -4.82
C LEU A 346 5.15 5.07 -3.88
N MET A 347 4.91 4.84 -2.59
CA MET A 347 5.97 4.55 -1.62
C MET A 347 6.74 3.28 -2.00
N ALA A 348 6.04 2.21 -2.36
CA ALA A 348 6.68 0.95 -2.71
C ALA A 348 7.44 1.02 -4.04
N LEU A 349 6.96 1.80 -5.01
CA LEU A 349 7.62 1.95 -6.30
C LEU A 349 8.83 2.89 -6.23
N THR A 350 8.68 4.04 -5.56
CA THR A 350 9.75 5.06 -5.47
C THR A 350 10.76 4.76 -4.36
N GLY A 351 10.50 3.75 -3.52
CA GLY A 351 11.24 3.57 -2.25
C GLY A 351 11.08 4.75 -1.29
N GLY A 352 10.11 5.65 -1.56
CA GLY A 352 9.94 6.90 -0.85
C GLY A 352 9.42 6.69 0.58
N GLY A 353 10.20 7.16 1.54
CA GLY A 353 9.83 7.17 2.95
C GLY A 353 10.83 7.98 3.77
N VAL A 354 10.41 8.42 4.95
CA VAL A 354 11.37 8.94 5.94
C VAL A 354 12.18 7.75 6.44
N ALA A 355 13.47 7.74 6.15
CA ALA A 355 14.37 6.70 6.63
C ALA A 355 14.29 6.58 8.16
N TRP A 356 14.25 5.34 8.67
CA TRP A 356 14.12 5.04 10.12
C TRP A 356 12.93 5.73 10.80
N TRP A 357 11.82 5.89 10.08
CA TRP A 357 10.62 6.52 10.63
C TRP A 357 10.15 5.90 11.96
N PRO A 358 10.01 4.57 12.09
CA PRO A 358 9.55 3.97 13.35
C PRO A 358 10.41 4.40 14.54
N GLU A 359 11.73 4.42 14.38
CA GLU A 359 12.70 4.81 15.40
C GLU A 359 12.61 6.30 15.73
N HIS A 360 12.49 7.15 14.69
CA HIS A 360 12.34 8.59 14.87
C HIS A 360 11.05 8.96 15.60
N PHE A 361 9.92 8.33 15.21
CA PHE A 361 8.62 8.58 15.83
C PHE A 361 8.57 8.04 17.26
N ALA A 362 9.01 6.81 17.51
CA ALA A 362 9.06 6.22 18.85
C ALA A 362 9.87 7.09 19.83
N ARG A 363 11.03 7.60 19.38
CA ARG A 363 11.86 8.48 20.20
C ARG A 363 11.22 9.85 20.46
N MET A 364 10.54 10.42 19.46
CA MET A 364 9.79 11.66 19.63
C MET A 364 8.67 11.47 20.66
N SER A 365 7.90 10.39 20.55
CA SER A 365 6.83 10.02 21.49
C SER A 365 7.36 9.79 22.91
N TYR A 366 8.47 9.07 23.05
CA TYR A 366 9.15 8.89 24.34
C TYR A 366 9.56 10.23 24.96
N THR A 367 10.15 11.13 24.16
CA THR A 367 10.55 12.46 24.63
C THR A 367 9.33 13.31 25.01
N CYS A 368 8.25 13.24 24.25
CA CYS A 368 7.00 13.96 24.57
C CYS A 368 6.43 13.48 25.92
N CYS A 369 6.34 12.16 26.11
CA CYS A 369 5.91 11.57 27.38
C CYS A 369 6.77 12.03 28.55
N ALA A 370 8.10 11.91 28.44
CA ALA A 370 9.02 12.30 29.50
C ALA A 370 8.99 13.82 29.82
N LEU A 371 8.63 14.65 28.84
CA LEU A 371 8.44 16.10 29.01
C LEU A 371 6.99 16.48 29.37
N GLY A 372 6.09 15.52 29.62
CA GLY A 372 4.68 15.78 29.93
C GLY A 372 3.93 16.52 28.81
N LEU A 373 4.28 16.27 27.55
CA LEU A 373 3.53 16.73 26.39
C LEU A 373 2.48 15.68 26.00
N PRO A 374 1.34 16.09 25.41
CA PRO A 374 0.47 15.18 24.70
C PRO A 374 1.27 14.36 23.68
N LEU A 375 0.91 13.10 23.50
CA LEU A 375 1.56 12.28 22.49
C LEU A 375 1.16 12.79 21.09
N PRO A 376 2.11 13.00 20.18
CA PRO A 376 1.78 13.35 18.81
C PRO A 376 1.06 12.17 18.14
N ASP A 377 0.04 12.47 17.35
CA ASP A 377 -0.59 11.47 16.48
C ASP A 377 0.31 11.20 15.26
N GLU A 378 0.56 9.93 14.95
CA GLU A 378 1.49 9.56 13.88
C GLU A 378 0.96 9.97 12.50
N ILE A 379 -0.35 9.89 12.30
CA ILE A 379 -0.99 10.23 11.03
C ILE A 379 -0.89 11.73 10.83
N ASP A 380 -1.18 12.53 11.85
CA ASP A 380 -1.05 13.99 11.77
C ASP A 380 0.39 14.42 11.46
N VAL A 381 1.38 13.80 12.12
CA VAL A 381 2.79 14.11 11.87
C VAL A 381 3.19 13.71 10.45
N ARG A 382 2.79 12.52 9.97
CA ARG A 382 3.07 12.07 8.61
C ARG A 382 2.40 12.97 7.57
N THR A 383 1.14 13.33 7.77
CA THR A 383 0.41 14.25 6.90
C THR A 383 1.12 15.61 6.83
N ALA A 384 1.61 16.11 7.96
CA ALA A 384 2.38 17.37 8.00
C ALA A 384 3.72 17.24 7.26
N ILE A 385 4.40 16.10 7.35
CA ILE A 385 5.63 15.80 6.58
C ILE A 385 5.34 15.80 5.09
N ASP A 386 4.36 15.01 4.67
CA ASP A 386 3.98 14.85 3.27
C ASP A 386 3.58 16.19 2.67
N SER A 387 2.79 16.99 3.40
CA SER A 387 2.40 18.34 2.99
C SER A 387 3.62 19.25 2.83
N ALA A 388 4.57 19.23 3.76
CA ALA A 388 5.76 20.06 3.71
C ALA A 388 6.70 19.64 2.56
N VAL A 389 6.88 18.34 2.34
CA VAL A 389 7.67 17.80 1.22
C VAL A 389 7.02 18.17 -0.12
N ALA A 390 5.71 17.99 -0.26
CA ALA A 390 4.97 18.33 -1.47
C ALA A 390 5.08 19.84 -1.79
N GLN A 391 4.95 20.71 -0.79
CA GLN A 391 5.12 22.16 -0.95
C GLN A 391 6.54 22.57 -1.33
N SER A 392 7.55 21.82 -0.88
CA SER A 392 8.96 22.09 -1.20
C SER A 392 9.35 21.78 -2.64
N GLY A 393 8.60 20.88 -3.31
CA GLY A 393 8.95 20.36 -4.64
C GLY A 393 10.22 19.51 -4.69
N LYS A 394 10.79 19.12 -3.54
CA LYS A 394 12.02 18.33 -3.46
C LYS A 394 11.72 16.84 -3.54
N THR A 395 12.53 16.11 -4.30
CA THR A 395 12.50 14.64 -4.40
C THR A 395 13.35 13.96 -3.33
N GLN A 396 14.32 14.68 -2.77
CA GLN A 396 15.10 14.28 -1.60
C GLN A 396 15.26 15.49 -0.66
N ALA A 397 15.08 15.29 0.64
CA ALA A 397 15.19 16.35 1.62
C ALA A 397 15.57 15.86 3.01
N VAL A 398 16.18 16.74 3.80
CA VAL A 398 16.32 16.55 5.25
C VAL A 398 15.06 17.08 5.92
N ILE A 399 14.38 16.25 6.69
CA ILE A 399 13.15 16.62 7.39
C ILE A 399 13.47 16.88 8.85
N LYS A 400 13.09 18.06 9.35
CA LYS A 400 13.20 18.40 10.77
C LYS A 400 11.83 18.63 11.38
N LEU A 401 11.53 17.83 12.40
CA LEU A 401 10.30 17.90 13.18
C LEU A 401 10.54 18.62 14.50
N MET A 402 9.64 19.52 14.86
CA MET A 402 9.62 20.18 16.15
C MET A 402 8.22 20.10 16.73
N TYR A 403 8.06 19.33 17.80
CA TYR A 403 6.82 19.24 18.56
C TYR A 403 6.96 20.00 19.87
N THR A 404 6.02 20.90 20.15
CA THR A 404 6.11 21.86 21.27
C THR A 404 4.82 21.88 22.06
N ALA A 405 4.84 22.47 23.27
CA ALA A 405 3.64 22.71 24.07
C ALA A 405 2.75 23.85 23.51
N GLY A 406 3.09 24.41 22.35
CA GLY A 406 2.46 25.61 21.80
C GLY A 406 2.88 26.89 22.51
N SER A 407 1.94 27.82 22.63
CA SER A 407 2.19 29.13 23.25
C SER A 407 2.34 29.02 24.78
N GLY A 408 3.37 29.65 25.37
CA GLY A 408 3.59 29.59 26.81
C GLY A 408 4.92 30.20 27.29
N GLN A 409 5.17 30.13 28.60
CA GLN A 409 6.43 30.56 29.19
C GLN A 409 7.57 29.60 28.86
N ARG A 410 8.81 30.12 28.87
CA ARG A 410 10.01 29.31 28.67
C ARG A 410 10.26 28.40 29.87
N GLY A 411 10.62 27.16 29.61
CA GLY A 411 11.03 26.20 30.64
C GLY A 411 10.32 24.85 30.48
N TYR A 412 10.62 23.94 31.38
CA TYR A 412 10.01 22.60 31.42
C TYR A 412 8.77 22.55 32.33
N LEU A 413 8.58 23.54 33.22
CA LEU A 413 7.39 23.67 34.06
C LEU A 413 6.25 24.26 33.22
N ARG A 414 5.05 23.69 33.34
CA ARG A 414 3.86 24.13 32.60
C ARG A 414 2.63 24.24 33.51
N ALA A 415 1.76 25.19 33.22
CA ALA A 415 0.41 25.26 33.76
C ALA A 415 -0.55 24.55 32.79
N GLU A 416 -1.56 23.83 33.28
CA GLU A 416 -2.48 23.02 32.46
C GLU A 416 -3.74 23.79 32.01
N PRO A 417 -4.30 23.48 30.82
CA PRO A 417 -3.84 22.54 29.78
C PRO A 417 -3.01 23.21 28.66
N VAL A 418 -2.23 22.41 27.92
CA VAL A 418 -1.36 22.87 26.80
C VAL A 418 -1.95 22.49 25.44
N GLU A 419 -1.76 23.34 24.44
CA GLU A 419 -2.14 23.09 23.04
C GLU A 419 -0.88 22.85 22.19
N PRO A 420 -0.54 21.59 21.88
CA PRO A 420 0.72 21.31 21.23
C PRO A 420 0.76 21.83 19.79
N THR A 421 1.96 22.21 19.34
CA THR A 421 2.19 22.64 17.96
C THR A 421 3.28 21.80 17.32
N LEU A 422 3.02 21.31 16.11
CA LEU A 422 3.98 20.62 15.25
C LEU A 422 4.47 21.58 14.16
N ALA A 423 5.78 21.70 14.01
CA ALA A 423 6.41 22.37 12.88
C ALA A 423 7.28 21.37 12.10
N VAL A 424 7.13 21.39 10.78
CA VAL A 424 7.94 20.59 9.85
C VAL A 424 8.77 21.54 8.99
N LEU A 425 10.08 21.32 8.98
CA LEU A 425 11.03 22.08 8.17
C LEU A 425 11.69 21.15 7.16
N ILE A 426 11.78 21.61 5.91
CA ILE A 426 12.38 20.85 4.81
C ILE A 426 13.70 21.52 4.41
N GLY A 427 14.82 20.81 4.62
CA GLY A 427 16.17 21.21 4.25
C GLY A 427 16.65 20.55 2.95
N ASP A 428 17.78 21.01 2.42
CA ASP A 428 18.48 20.34 1.33
C ASP A 428 19.24 19.12 1.85
N VAL A 429 19.35 18.08 1.03
CA VAL A 429 20.27 16.97 1.32
C VAL A 429 21.70 17.48 1.11
N PRO A 430 22.62 17.29 2.09
CA PRO A 430 24.01 17.70 1.94
C PRO A 430 24.66 17.04 0.71
N ALA A 431 25.50 17.77 -0.02
CA ALA A 431 26.16 17.26 -1.22
C ALA A 431 27.05 16.03 -0.97
N ALA A 432 27.57 15.89 0.26
CA ALA A 432 28.40 14.76 0.69
C ALA A 432 27.60 13.56 1.23
N ALA A 433 26.26 13.63 1.27
CA ALA A 433 25.40 12.57 1.79
C ALA A 433 25.63 11.17 1.16
N PRO A 434 25.93 11.02 -0.15
CA PRO A 434 26.23 9.71 -0.74
C PRO A 434 27.50 9.05 -0.20
N GLU A 435 28.52 9.81 0.17
CA GLU A 435 29.75 9.26 0.77
C GLU A 435 29.52 8.96 2.26
N TRP A 436 28.81 9.86 2.96
CA TRP A 436 28.49 9.70 4.38
C TRP A 436 27.52 8.55 4.66
N SER A 437 26.62 8.22 3.72
CA SER A 437 25.71 7.07 3.89
C SER A 437 26.44 5.73 3.90
N ILE A 438 27.64 5.67 3.31
CA ILE A 438 28.49 4.48 3.26
C ILE A 438 29.44 4.43 4.47
N GLN A 439 30.01 5.57 4.86
CA GLN A 439 31.08 5.64 5.86
C GLN A 439 30.59 6.00 7.27
N GLY A 440 29.41 6.60 7.39
CA GLY A 440 28.97 7.26 8.62
C GLY A 440 29.70 8.60 8.86
N LEU A 441 29.05 9.48 9.61
CA LEU A 441 29.67 10.70 10.14
C LEU A 441 30.40 10.38 11.44
N SER A 442 31.60 10.92 11.61
CA SER A 442 32.41 10.71 12.81
C SER A 442 31.85 11.48 14.01
N VAL A 443 31.73 10.80 15.16
CA VAL A 443 31.14 11.38 16.37
C VAL A 443 32.18 11.51 17.48
N GLY A 444 32.39 12.75 17.94
CA GLY A 444 33.18 13.05 19.13
C GLY A 444 32.36 12.90 20.41
N LEU A 445 33.04 12.65 21.53
CA LEU A 445 32.44 12.69 22.87
C LEU A 445 32.71 14.05 23.51
N LEU A 446 31.66 14.73 23.95
CA LEU A 446 31.76 16.04 24.56
C LEU A 446 31.20 16.01 25.99
N LYS A 447 32.07 16.36 26.95
CA LYS A 447 31.65 16.53 28.34
C LYS A 447 30.96 17.88 28.53
N GLN A 448 29.72 17.89 28.99
CA GLN A 448 29.04 19.15 29.29
C GLN A 448 29.75 19.86 30.45
N SER A 449 30.19 21.10 30.23
CA SER A 449 30.83 21.94 31.25
C SER A 449 29.84 22.96 31.83
N GLY A 450 29.70 23.01 33.16
CA GLY A 450 29.07 24.13 33.86
C GLY A 450 27.53 24.16 33.92
N GLY A 451 26.86 23.01 33.91
CA GLY A 451 25.40 22.92 34.11
C GLY A 451 25.03 21.93 35.22
N ILE A 452 23.92 22.16 35.91
CA ILE A 452 23.31 21.14 36.79
C ILE A 452 22.79 20.03 35.88
N PRO A 453 23.31 18.79 35.93
CA PRO A 453 22.70 17.69 35.22
C PRO A 453 21.27 17.56 35.72
N ILE A 454 20.30 17.53 34.80
CA ILE A 454 18.92 17.20 35.13
C ILE A 454 18.75 15.75 34.69
N PRO A 455 18.90 14.74 35.57
CA PRO A 455 18.85 13.34 35.19
C PRO A 455 17.57 12.97 34.43
N ALA A 456 16.47 13.66 34.71
CA ALA A 456 15.19 13.50 34.03
C ALA A 456 15.22 13.87 32.53
N LEU A 457 16.25 14.59 32.06
CA LEU A 457 16.43 14.97 30.66
C LEU A 457 17.49 14.13 29.94
N SER A 458 18.20 13.26 30.65
CA SER A 458 19.23 12.39 30.05
C SER A 458 18.60 11.47 29.01
N GLY A 459 19.22 11.37 27.84
CA GLY A 459 18.72 10.59 26.70
C GLY A 459 17.53 11.22 25.95
N LEU A 460 17.09 12.44 26.32
CA LEU A 460 15.98 13.12 25.66
C LEU A 460 16.47 14.18 24.65
N LYS A 461 15.89 14.18 23.45
CA LYS A 461 16.17 15.24 22.46
C LYS A 461 15.14 16.35 22.57
N HIS A 462 15.52 17.42 23.24
CA HIS A 462 14.64 18.57 23.49
C HIS A 462 15.11 19.85 22.77
N LEU A 463 14.23 20.85 22.72
CA LEU A 463 14.49 22.13 22.02
C LEU A 463 15.29 23.17 22.83
N ASN A 464 15.69 22.86 24.07
CA ASN A 464 16.59 23.75 24.81
C ASN A 464 17.95 23.81 24.10
N ARG A 465 18.33 25.01 23.65
CA ARG A 465 19.53 25.27 22.87
C ARG A 465 20.80 25.41 23.70
N LEU A 466 20.72 25.56 25.02
CA LEU A 466 21.90 25.81 25.84
C LEU A 466 22.96 24.69 25.72
N PRO A 467 22.61 23.38 25.80
CA PRO A 467 23.58 22.31 25.59
C PRO A 467 24.23 22.34 24.20
N GLN A 468 23.46 22.71 23.16
CA GLN A 468 23.97 22.81 21.79
C GLN A 468 24.95 23.98 21.62
N VAL A 469 24.66 25.13 22.23
CA VAL A 469 25.55 26.29 22.22
C VAL A 469 26.86 25.98 22.95
N LEU A 470 26.78 25.33 24.11
CA LEU A 470 27.97 24.91 24.87
C LEU A 470 28.77 23.85 24.11
N ALA A 471 28.12 22.86 23.51
CA ALA A 471 28.78 21.87 22.68
C ALA A 471 29.49 22.50 21.47
N ARG A 472 28.88 23.51 20.85
CA ARG A 472 29.50 24.24 19.73
C ARG A 472 30.74 25.02 20.14
N ALA A 473 30.76 25.59 21.35
CA ALA A 473 31.91 26.31 21.87
C ALA A 473 33.08 25.37 22.23
N ALA A 474 32.80 24.13 22.59
CA ALA A 474 33.78 23.11 22.98
C ALA A 474 33.96 22.00 21.91
N TRP A 475 33.63 22.30 20.65
CA TRP A 475 33.61 21.32 19.57
C TRP A 475 35.03 20.76 19.30
N PRO A 476 35.24 19.43 19.30
CA PRO A 476 36.55 18.84 19.02
C PRO A 476 36.93 18.98 17.55
N GLU A 477 38.22 19.08 17.24
CA GLU A 477 38.69 19.04 15.85
C GLU A 477 38.50 17.65 15.23
N GLY A 478 38.18 17.62 13.94
CA GLY A 478 38.14 16.38 13.15
C GLY A 478 36.93 15.46 13.41
N VAL A 479 35.86 15.98 14.01
CA VAL A 479 34.57 15.26 14.15
C VAL A 479 33.41 16.03 13.53
N ASP A 480 32.49 15.29 12.94
CA ASP A 480 31.34 15.82 12.19
C ASP A 480 30.13 16.08 13.10
N GLU A 481 30.02 15.32 14.19
CA GLU A 481 28.94 15.40 15.18
C GLU A 481 29.51 15.16 16.59
N CYS A 482 28.76 15.51 17.64
CA CYS A 482 29.14 15.27 19.03
C CYS A 482 28.02 14.59 19.83
N LEU A 483 28.38 13.57 20.60
CA LEU A 483 27.53 13.00 21.63
C LEU A 483 27.89 13.62 22.98
N ILE A 484 26.92 14.27 23.62
CA ILE A 484 27.12 14.99 24.88
C ILE A 484 26.87 14.04 26.05
N HIS A 485 27.75 14.07 27.04
CA HIS A 485 27.58 13.35 28.30
C HIS A 485 27.80 14.26 29.52
N ASP A 486 27.24 13.87 30.66
CA ASP A 486 27.41 14.57 31.93
C ASP A 486 28.73 14.21 32.65
N GLU A 487 28.91 14.71 33.87
CA GLU A 487 30.10 14.46 34.69
C GLU A 487 30.29 13.00 35.11
N ASN A 488 29.20 12.22 35.12
CA ASN A 488 29.18 10.81 35.47
C ASN A 488 29.24 9.89 34.24
N GLY A 489 29.32 10.46 33.03
CA GLY A 489 29.35 9.72 31.78
C GLY A 489 27.96 9.31 31.26
N LEU A 490 26.88 9.83 31.84
CA LEU A 490 25.52 9.60 31.31
C LEU A 490 25.30 10.40 30.04
N ILE A 491 24.81 9.74 29.00
CA ILE A 491 24.52 10.37 27.72
C ILE A 491 23.31 11.30 27.84
N LEU A 492 23.52 12.56 27.47
CA LEU A 492 22.47 13.57 27.42
C LEU A 492 21.82 13.59 26.03
N GLY A 493 22.62 13.41 24.98
CA GLY A 493 22.15 13.29 23.61
C GLY A 493 23.14 13.87 22.59
N GLY A 494 22.83 13.70 21.30
CA GLY A 494 23.60 14.27 20.19
C GLY A 494 23.31 15.76 19.96
N THR A 495 24.23 16.50 19.33
CA THR A 495 24.00 17.91 19.01
C THR A 495 23.00 18.07 17.86
N GLN A 496 23.15 17.33 16.76
CA GLN A 496 22.22 17.36 15.62
C GLN A 496 21.53 16.00 15.46
N SER A 497 22.31 14.93 15.35
CA SER A 497 21.79 13.59 15.09
C SER A 497 21.03 12.95 16.25
N ASN A 498 20.35 11.87 15.88
CA ASN A 498 19.35 11.18 16.68
C ASN A 498 19.69 9.69 16.87
N PHE A 499 20.59 9.16 16.05
CA PHE A 499 20.96 7.76 16.00
C PHE A 499 22.49 7.69 16.05
N PHE A 500 23.01 6.76 16.84
CA PHE A 500 24.44 6.62 17.05
C PHE A 500 24.78 5.14 17.15
N TRP A 501 25.90 4.73 16.57
CA TRP A 501 26.45 3.39 16.78
C TRP A 501 27.93 3.46 17.14
N LEU A 502 28.40 2.41 17.80
CA LEU A 502 29.79 2.25 18.19
C LEU A 502 30.40 1.12 17.34
N GLU A 503 31.45 1.43 16.61
CA GLU A 503 32.16 0.47 15.77
C GLU A 503 33.67 0.60 16.00
N ASN A 504 34.33 -0.51 16.32
CA ASN A 504 35.77 -0.56 16.60
C ASN A 504 36.25 0.51 17.60
N GLY A 505 35.42 0.82 18.61
CA GLY A 505 35.72 1.81 19.64
C GLY A 505 35.54 3.27 19.21
N ARG A 506 34.95 3.54 18.04
CA ARG A 506 34.63 4.89 17.54
C ARG A 506 33.13 5.04 17.35
N TRP A 507 32.61 6.21 17.71
CA TRP A 507 31.20 6.54 17.54
C TRP A 507 30.95 7.12 16.16
N PHE A 508 29.80 6.76 15.60
CA PHE A 508 29.34 7.22 14.31
C PHE A 508 27.84 7.53 14.36
N THR A 509 27.37 8.34 13.40
CA THR A 509 25.95 8.61 13.15
C THR A 509 25.66 8.56 11.66
N PRO A 510 24.45 8.16 11.22
CA PRO A 510 24.06 8.34 9.83
C PRO A 510 24.08 9.83 9.45
N PRO A 511 24.23 10.13 8.14
CA PRO A 511 24.27 11.50 7.61
C PRO A 511 23.03 12.36 7.89
#